data_AF-A0A8J6THG1-F1
#
_entry.id   AF-A0A8J6THG1-F1
#
_cell.length_a   1.000
_cell.length_b   1.000
_cell.length_c   1.000
_cell.angle_alpha   90.00
_cell.angle_beta   90.00
_cell.angle_gamma   90.00
#
_symmetry.space_group_name_H-M   'P 1'
#
loop_
_entity.id
_entity.type
_entity.pdbx_description
1 polymer ?
#
loop_
_entity_poly.entity_id
_entity_poly.type
_entity_poly.pdbx_seq_one_letter_code
_entity_poly.pdbx_strand_id
1 'polypeptide(L)'
;MVDANATPFWLLSFALFSFADLRYRLVPAIEIFFLASLFIAASGSFPQVLAIVLAVAWGIFTSFPGFLVIPALFFPPAWVLLLTGFGVRRGLIGRADLLALAGIAALFPWTALILSVLGVELWRRWWRKRYPNDGLSPALPGMLLGLSVFSLAQWLWVV
;
A
#
# COMPACT_ATOMS: atom_id res chain seq x y z
N MET A 1 -2.38 1.35 -15.83
CA MET A 1 -3.29 2.32 -15.18
C MET A 1 -4.62 1.63 -15.00
N VAL A 2 -5.19 1.61 -13.80
CA VAL A 2 -6.49 0.97 -13.55
C VAL A 2 -7.60 1.71 -14.30
N ASP A 3 -8.41 0.97 -15.05
CA ASP A 3 -9.62 1.50 -15.67
C ASP A 3 -10.54 2.11 -14.62
N ALA A 4 -11.11 3.28 -14.90
CA ALA A 4 -12.02 3.97 -13.97
C ALA A 4 -13.14 3.04 -13.47
N ASN A 5 -13.59 2.10 -14.30
CA ASN A 5 -14.63 1.11 -13.98
C ASN A 5 -14.21 0.08 -12.91
N ALA A 6 -12.91 -0.16 -12.72
CA ALA A 6 -12.40 -1.09 -11.72
C ALA A 6 -12.09 -0.42 -10.37
N THR A 7 -12.04 0.91 -10.32
CA THR A 7 -11.80 1.66 -9.07
C THR A 7 -12.77 1.33 -7.93
N PRO A 8 -14.09 1.09 -8.15
CA PRO A 8 -15.01 0.76 -7.06
C PRO A 8 -14.71 -0.60 -6.45
N PHE A 9 -14.28 -1.58 -7.25
CA PHE A 9 -13.89 -2.92 -6.78
C PHE A 9 -12.67 -2.85 -5.86
N TRP A 10 -11.67 -2.05 -6.21
CA TRP A 10 -10.47 -1.85 -5.40
C TRP A 10 -10.78 -1.15 -4.08
N LEU A 11 -11.60 -0.10 -4.11
CA LEU A 11 -12.04 0.59 -2.90
C LEU A 11 -12.86 -0.31 -1.98
N LEU A 12 -13.77 -1.12 -2.53
CA LEU A 12 -14.55 -2.09 -1.76
C LEU A 12 -13.66 -3.16 -1.12
N SER A 13 -12.66 -3.65 -1.86
CA SER A 13 -11.67 -4.60 -1.32
C SER A 13 -10.90 -3.99 -0.16
N PHE A 14 -10.40 -2.76 -0.32
CA PHE A 14 -9.74 -2.01 0.76
C PHE A 14 -10.67 -1.73 1.95
N ALA A 15 -11.96 -1.50 1.72
CA ALA A 15 -12.95 -1.31 2.78
C ALA A 15 -13.14 -2.58 3.61
N LEU A 16 -13.22 -3.74 2.95
CA LEU A 16 -13.29 -5.03 3.63
C LEU A 16 -12.02 -5.31 4.43
N PHE A 17 -10.83 -5.02 3.87
CA PHE A 17 -9.58 -5.16 4.61
C PHE A 17 -9.47 -4.19 5.78
N SER A 18 -9.90 -2.95 5.60
CA SER A 18 -9.95 -1.95 6.68
C SER A 18 -10.86 -2.40 7.82
N PHE A 19 -12.02 -2.97 7.51
CA PHE A 19 -12.92 -3.52 8.52
C PHE A 19 -12.32 -4.74 9.23
N ALA A 20 -11.65 -5.63 8.48
CA ALA A 20 -10.95 -6.77 9.05
C ALA A 20 -9.78 -6.33 9.97
N ASP A 21 -9.03 -5.30 9.57
CA ASP A 21 -7.93 -4.72 10.35
C ASP A 21 -8.42 -4.12 11.67
N LEU A 22 -9.53 -3.38 11.63
CA LEU A 22 -10.17 -2.82 12.83
C LEU A 22 -10.68 -3.89 13.79
N ARG A 23 -11.24 -4.99 13.26
CA ARG A 23 -11.87 -6.03 14.07
C ARG A 23 -10.90 -7.08 14.60
N TYR A 24 -9.94 -7.49 13.77
CA TYR A 24 -9.09 -8.65 14.04
C TYR A 24 -7.60 -8.32 14.09
N ARG A 25 -7.17 -7.08 13.77
CA ARG A 25 -5.76 -6.68 13.62
C ARG A 25 -4.96 -7.58 12.68
N LEU A 26 -5.66 -8.29 11.81
CA LEU A 26 -5.14 -9.28 10.87
C LEU A 26 -5.92 -9.13 9.56
N VAL A 27 -5.21 -9.30 8.44
CA VAL A 27 -5.75 -9.12 7.10
C VAL A 27 -5.56 -10.42 6.33
N PRO A 28 -6.44 -11.43 6.53
CA PRO A 28 -6.18 -12.82 6.14
C PRO A 28 -6.14 -13.09 4.62
N ALA A 29 -6.20 -12.07 3.76
CA ALA A 29 -6.14 -12.21 2.31
C ALA A 29 -5.22 -11.19 1.62
N ILE A 30 -4.41 -10.44 2.39
CA ILE A 30 -3.58 -9.37 1.81
C ILE A 30 -2.51 -9.89 0.85
N GLU A 31 -2.03 -11.12 1.05
CA GLU A 31 -1.09 -11.79 0.14
C GLU A 31 -1.74 -12.12 -1.21
N ILE A 32 -2.98 -12.63 -1.18
CA ILE A 32 -3.76 -12.92 -2.39
C ILE A 32 -4.04 -11.62 -3.14
N PHE A 33 -4.42 -10.57 -2.41
CA PHE A 33 -4.63 -9.24 -2.98
C PHE A 33 -3.37 -8.71 -3.66
N PHE A 34 -2.23 -8.79 -2.98
CA PHE A 34 -0.94 -8.38 -3.53
C PHE A 34 -0.61 -9.17 -4.81
N LEU A 35 -0.73 -10.50 -4.80
CA LEU A 35 -0.48 -11.32 -5.98
C LEU A 35 -1.40 -10.93 -7.15
N ALA A 36 -2.71 -10.79 -6.90
CA ALA A 36 -3.67 -10.37 -7.91
C ALA A 36 -3.32 -8.99 -8.49
N SER A 37 -2.91 -8.04 -7.64
CA SER A 37 -2.50 -6.70 -8.05
C SER A 37 -1.28 -6.71 -8.98
N LEU A 38 -0.31 -7.60 -8.73
CA LEU A 38 0.87 -7.76 -9.58
C LEU A 38 0.49 -8.34 -10.95
N PHE A 39 -0.36 -9.37 -10.99
CA PHE A 39 -0.80 -9.98 -12.26
C PHE A 39 -1.54 -8.97 -13.14
N ILE A 40 -2.39 -8.15 -12.54
CA ILE A 40 -3.14 -7.11 -13.26
C ILE A 40 -2.22 -5.98 -13.72
N ALA A 41 -1.25 -5.56 -12.90
CA ALA A 41 -0.30 -4.51 -13.27
C ALA A 41 0.74 -4.98 -14.30
N ALA A 42 1.05 -6.28 -14.35
CA ALA A 42 2.09 -6.84 -15.21
C ALA A 42 1.76 -6.67 -16.69
N SER A 43 0.48 -6.67 -17.07
CA SER A 43 0.06 -6.41 -18.44
C SER A 43 0.30 -4.96 -18.89
N GLY A 44 0.37 -4.02 -17.95
CA GLY A 44 0.56 -2.60 -18.23
C GLY A 44 2.02 -2.16 -18.21
N SER A 45 2.78 -2.54 -17.17
CA SER A 45 4.16 -2.07 -16.98
C SER A 45 5.03 -3.09 -16.23
N PHE A 46 5.47 -4.13 -16.94
CA PHE A 46 6.30 -5.20 -16.37
C PHE A 46 7.54 -4.69 -15.58
N PRO A 47 8.32 -3.70 -16.04
CA PRO A 47 9.49 -3.21 -15.28
C PRO A 47 9.13 -2.60 -13.92
N GLN A 48 8.00 -1.89 -13.84
CA GLN A 48 7.51 -1.31 -12.60
C GLN A 48 7.08 -2.41 -11.62
N VAL A 49 6.37 -3.42 -12.11
CA VAL A 49 5.97 -4.59 -11.31
C VAL A 49 7.20 -5.29 -10.74
N LEU A 50 8.24 -5.49 -11.55
CA LEU A 50 9.49 -6.09 -11.11
C LEU A 50 10.19 -5.22 -10.04
N ALA A 51 10.21 -3.90 -10.20
CA ALA A 51 10.72 -2.98 -9.18
C ALA A 51 9.94 -3.06 -7.85
N ILE A 52 8.61 -3.17 -7.91
CA ILE A 52 7.75 -3.36 -6.74
C ILE A 52 8.06 -4.69 -6.05
N VAL A 53 8.16 -5.79 -6.81
CA VAL A 53 8.50 -7.11 -6.29
C VAL A 53 9.88 -7.09 -5.61
N LEU A 54 10.89 -6.46 -6.24
CA LEU A 54 12.21 -6.30 -5.64
C LEU A 54 12.18 -5.50 -4.33
N ALA A 55 11.42 -4.40 -4.29
CA ALA A 55 11.28 -3.58 -3.09
C ALA A 55 10.59 -4.34 -1.94
N VAL A 56 9.53 -5.10 -2.25
CA VAL A 56 8.82 -5.93 -1.28
C VAL A 56 9.70 -7.09 -0.80
N ALA A 57 10.35 -7.81 -1.72
CA ALA A 57 11.26 -8.90 -1.39
C ALA A 57 12.38 -8.42 -0.48
N TRP A 58 12.98 -7.26 -0.77
CA TRP A 58 13.96 -6.65 0.11
C TRP A 58 13.38 -6.31 1.48
N GLY A 59 12.18 -5.73 1.56
CA GLY A 59 11.54 -5.42 2.84
C GLY A 59 11.25 -6.65 3.71
N ILE A 60 10.87 -7.77 3.11
CA ILE A 60 10.49 -9.00 3.82
C ILE A 60 11.70 -9.86 4.19
N PHE A 61 12.62 -10.09 3.25
CA PHE A 61 13.77 -10.98 3.45
C PHE A 61 14.96 -10.18 3.98
N THR A 62 15.29 -10.34 5.26
CA THR A 62 16.39 -9.62 5.92
C THR A 62 17.76 -9.92 5.31
N SER A 63 17.96 -11.13 4.78
CA SER A 63 19.17 -11.58 4.08
C SER A 63 19.29 -11.09 2.63
N PHE A 64 18.28 -10.39 2.09
CA PHE A 64 18.30 -9.97 0.69
C PHE A 64 19.35 -8.87 0.48
N PRO A 65 20.28 -9.04 -0.47
CA PRO A 65 21.38 -8.10 -0.66
C PRO A 65 20.89 -6.79 -1.27
N GLY A 66 21.39 -5.67 -0.75
CA GLY A 66 20.92 -4.33 -1.15
C GLY A 66 21.17 -3.98 -2.62
N PHE A 67 22.21 -4.55 -3.25
CA PHE A 67 22.54 -4.23 -4.65
C PHE A 67 21.47 -4.72 -5.64
N LEU A 68 20.74 -5.80 -5.31
CA LEU A 68 19.66 -6.32 -6.16
C LEU A 68 18.45 -5.37 -6.23
N VAL A 69 18.41 -4.36 -5.37
CA VAL A 69 17.32 -3.39 -5.26
C VAL A 69 17.61 -2.10 -6.02
N ILE A 70 18.85 -1.91 -6.49
CA ILE A 70 19.24 -0.74 -7.27
C ILE A 70 18.31 -0.48 -8.46
N PRO A 71 17.86 -1.50 -9.24
CA PRO A 71 16.90 -1.28 -10.32
C PRO A 71 15.56 -0.69 -9.85
N ALA A 72 15.14 -0.98 -8.62
CA ALA A 72 13.89 -0.45 -8.07
C ALA A 72 13.98 1.07 -7.78
N LEU A 73 15.18 1.61 -7.57
CA LEU A 73 15.38 3.06 -7.35
C LEU A 73 15.06 3.92 -8.58
N PHE A 74 14.92 3.34 -9.76
CA PHE A 74 14.50 4.08 -10.95
C PHE A 74 12.98 4.29 -11.04
N PHE A 75 12.19 3.66 -10.15
CA PHE A 75 10.74 3.74 -10.15
C PHE A 75 10.23 4.48 -8.90
N PRO A 76 9.62 5.67 -9.03
CA PRO A 76 9.14 6.45 -7.89
C PRO A 76 8.21 5.69 -6.92
N PRO A 77 7.26 4.83 -7.38
CA PRO A 77 6.42 4.05 -6.47
C PRO A 77 7.23 3.11 -5.55
N ALA A 78 8.37 2.58 -6.04
CA ALA A 78 9.20 1.68 -5.26
C ALA A 78 9.90 2.40 -4.11
N TRP A 79 10.17 3.71 -4.18
CA TRP A 79 10.83 4.44 -3.09
C TRP A 79 10.03 4.37 -1.79
N VAL A 80 8.71 4.56 -1.88
CA VAL A 80 7.81 4.44 -0.74
C VAL A 80 7.83 3.01 -0.18
N LEU A 81 7.87 2.01 -1.06
CA LEU A 81 7.96 0.60 -0.66
C LEU A 81 9.30 0.26 -0.01
N LEU A 82 10.40 0.89 -0.43
CA LEU A 82 11.70 0.71 0.21
C LEU A 82 11.74 1.35 1.59
N LEU A 83 11.19 2.56 1.75
CA LEU A 83 11.09 3.20 3.07
C LEU A 83 10.20 2.38 4.02
N THR A 84 9.05 1.92 3.55
CA THR A 84 8.17 1.07 4.36
C THR A 84 8.75 -0.31 4.62
N GLY A 85 9.44 -0.90 3.64
CA GLY A 85 10.19 -2.16 3.79
C GLY A 85 11.31 -2.06 4.81
N PHE A 86 12.01 -0.92 4.90
CA PHE A 86 12.96 -0.65 5.97
C PHE A 86 12.27 -0.62 7.34
N GLY A 87 11.09 0.00 7.42
CA GLY A 87 10.24 -0.02 8.63
C GLY A 87 9.83 -1.43 9.04
N VAL A 88 9.48 -2.29 8.08
CA VAL A 88 9.17 -3.71 8.32
C VAL A 88 10.39 -4.45 8.87
N ARG A 89 11.58 -4.27 8.29
CA ARG A 89 12.82 -4.88 8.79
C ARG A 89 13.16 -4.47 10.23
N ARG A 90 12.78 -3.25 10.63
CA ARG A 90 12.98 -2.72 11.99
C ARG A 90 11.85 -3.10 12.96
N GLY A 91 10.83 -3.83 12.51
CA GLY A 91 9.67 -4.19 13.33
C GLY A 91 8.76 -3.01 13.67
N LEU A 92 8.85 -1.90 12.92
CA LEU A 92 8.05 -0.70 13.15
C LEU A 92 6.70 -0.72 12.39
N ILE A 93 6.64 -1.48 11.29
CA ILE A 93 5.50 -1.54 10.38
C ILE A 93 5.14 -3.01 10.14
N GLY A 94 3.85 -3.32 10.01
CA GLY A 94 3.37 -4.67 9.73
C GLY A 94 3.72 -5.12 8.30
N ARG A 95 3.95 -6.43 8.13
CA ARG A 95 4.13 -7.02 6.79
C ARG A 95 2.89 -6.82 5.92
N ALA A 96 1.70 -6.88 6.51
CA ALA A 96 0.43 -6.64 5.81
C ALA A 96 0.37 -5.22 5.22
N ASP A 97 0.87 -4.21 5.94
CA ASP A 97 0.88 -2.82 5.49
C ASP A 97 1.78 -2.63 4.27
N LEU A 98 2.94 -3.29 4.24
CA LEU A 98 3.84 -3.29 3.09
C LEU A 98 3.16 -3.92 1.86
N LEU A 99 2.49 -5.06 2.03
CA LEU A 99 1.79 -5.74 0.94
C LEU A 99 0.62 -4.91 0.42
N ALA A 100 -0.11 -4.23 1.31
CA ALA A 100 -1.19 -3.32 0.95
C ALA A 100 -0.66 -2.13 0.12
N LEU A 101 0.38 -1.46 0.59
CA LEU A 101 1.03 -0.36 -0.14
C LEU A 101 1.61 -0.84 -1.47
N ALA A 102 2.16 -2.06 -1.53
CA ALA A 102 2.69 -2.62 -2.75
C ALA A 102 1.59 -2.89 -3.78
N GLY A 103 0.42 -3.36 -3.34
CA GLY A 103 -0.75 -3.48 -4.21
C GLY A 103 -1.25 -2.12 -4.72
N ILE A 104 -1.24 -1.10 -3.87
CA ILE A 104 -1.55 0.29 -4.29
C ILE A 104 -0.53 0.78 -5.32
N ALA A 105 0.77 0.58 -5.07
CA ALA A 105 1.85 1.01 -5.95
C ALA A 105 1.83 0.29 -7.32
N ALA A 106 1.30 -0.93 -7.37
CA ALA A 106 1.15 -1.70 -8.60
C ALA A 106 -0.03 -1.19 -9.44
N LEU A 107 -1.16 -0.90 -8.79
CA LEU A 107 -2.42 -0.58 -9.46
C LEU A 107 -2.60 0.92 -9.76
N PHE A 108 -2.18 1.77 -8.83
CA PHE A 108 -2.45 3.19 -8.86
C PHE A 108 -1.19 4.00 -9.16
N PRO A 109 -1.34 5.24 -9.67
CA PRO A 109 -0.21 6.14 -9.87
C PRO A 109 0.45 6.51 -8.53
N TRP A 110 1.70 6.98 -8.60
CA TRP A 110 2.49 7.37 -7.43
C TRP A 110 1.78 8.40 -6.52
N THR A 111 0.94 9.27 -7.09
CA THR A 111 0.13 10.25 -6.35
C THR A 111 -0.84 9.59 -5.38
N ALA A 112 -1.53 8.53 -5.80
CA ALA A 112 -2.43 7.76 -4.94
C ALA A 112 -1.68 7.07 -3.80
N LEU A 113 -0.47 6.58 -4.09
CA LEU A 113 0.39 5.96 -3.08
C LEU A 113 0.78 6.97 -1.99
N ILE A 114 1.17 8.19 -2.37
CA ILE A 114 1.48 9.25 -1.40
C ILE A 114 0.26 9.66 -0.60
N LEU A 115 -0.88 9.86 -1.26
CA LEU A 115 -2.13 10.19 -0.56
C LEU A 115 -2.51 9.10 0.44
N SER A 116 -2.28 7.83 0.10
CA SER A 116 -2.49 6.69 1.01
C SER A 116 -1.59 6.79 2.24
N VAL A 117 -0.29 7.08 2.08
CA VAL A 117 0.64 7.29 3.20
C VAL A 117 0.25 8.49 4.06
N LEU A 118 -0.16 9.61 3.44
CA LEU A 118 -0.66 10.78 4.17
C LEU A 118 -1.94 10.47 4.93
N GLY A 119 -2.83 9.66 4.35
CA GLY A 119 -4.04 9.17 4.99
C GLY A 119 -3.73 8.31 6.22
N VAL A 120 -2.69 7.45 6.15
CA VAL A 120 -2.17 6.71 7.32
C VAL A 120 -1.71 7.65 8.42
N GLU A 121 -0.95 8.69 8.12
CA GLU A 121 -0.49 9.64 9.13
C GLU A 121 -1.64 10.42 9.78
N LEU A 122 -2.63 10.85 8.99
CA LEU A 122 -3.82 11.51 9.50
C LEU A 122 -4.62 10.58 10.42
N TRP A 123 -4.86 9.36 9.95
CA TRP A 123 -5.56 8.32 10.72
C TRP A 123 -4.82 8.00 12.02
N ARG A 124 -3.51 7.82 11.96
CA ARG A 124 -2.66 7.56 13.13
C ARG A 124 -2.72 8.69 14.16
N ARG A 125 -2.74 9.96 13.72
CA ARG A 125 -2.91 11.12 14.62
C ARG A 125 -4.29 11.12 15.27
N TRP A 126 -5.33 10.84 14.51
CA TRP A 126 -6.70 10.75 15.03
C TRP A 126 -6.87 9.58 16.00
N TRP A 127 -6.36 8.39 15.64
CA TRP A 127 -6.42 7.18 16.46
C TRP A 127 -5.73 7.36 17.81
N ARG A 128 -4.51 7.92 17.82
CA ARG A 128 -3.78 8.21 19.08
C ARG A 128 -4.50 9.21 19.98
N LYS A 129 -5.24 10.16 19.41
CA LYS A 129 -6.08 11.07 20.20
C LYS A 129 -7.27 10.35 20.84
N ARG A 130 -7.84 9.36 20.16
CA ARG A 130 -9.03 8.63 20.62
C ARG A 130 -8.71 7.45 21.55
N TYR A 131 -7.60 6.77 21.30
CA TYR A 131 -7.14 5.58 22.01
C TYR A 131 -5.67 5.74 22.43
N PRO A 132 -5.39 6.50 23.52
CA PRO A 132 -4.01 6.85 23.91
C PRO A 132 -3.17 5.64 24.36
N ASN A 133 -3.83 4.60 24.88
CA ASN A 133 -3.18 3.43 25.45
C ASN A 133 -3.02 2.27 24.45
N ASP A 134 -3.49 2.45 23.22
CA ASP A 134 -3.40 1.41 22.18
C ASP A 134 -2.10 1.60 21.39
N GLY A 135 -1.14 0.68 21.57
CA GLY A 135 0.22 0.81 21.03
C GLY A 135 0.34 0.57 19.51
N LEU A 136 -0.66 -0.08 18.90
CA LEU A 136 -0.66 -0.41 17.47
C LEU A 136 -1.84 0.26 16.78
N SER A 137 -1.57 1.19 15.86
CA SER A 137 -2.62 1.83 15.06
C SER A 137 -2.90 1.01 13.79
N PRO A 138 -4.15 0.66 13.49
CA PRO A 138 -4.51 -0.01 12.24
C PRO A 138 -4.20 0.91 11.06
N ALA A 139 -3.39 0.47 10.11
CA ALA A 139 -2.90 1.32 9.02
C ALA A 139 -3.82 1.32 7.81
N LEU A 140 -4.53 0.22 7.55
CA LEU A 140 -5.41 0.08 6.38
C LEU A 140 -6.55 1.10 6.28
N PRO A 141 -7.23 1.49 7.37
CA PRO A 141 -8.23 2.57 7.31
C PRO A 141 -7.61 3.88 6.80
N GLY A 142 -6.39 4.19 7.23
CA GLY A 142 -5.68 5.37 6.77
C GLY A 142 -5.31 5.30 5.28
N MET A 143 -4.87 4.14 4.80
CA MET A 143 -4.60 3.93 3.37
C MET A 143 -5.87 4.12 2.54
N LEU A 144 -7.00 3.56 3.00
CA LEU A 144 -8.31 3.73 2.36
C LEU A 144 -8.74 5.19 2.31
N LEU A 145 -8.53 5.97 3.38
CA LEU A 145 -8.83 7.40 3.36
C LEU A 145 -8.07 8.11 2.24
N GLY A 146 -6.76 7.86 2.10
CA GLY A 146 -5.97 8.44 1.03
C GLY A 146 -6.42 8.02 -0.37
N LEU A 147 -6.72 6.73 -0.57
CA LEU A 147 -7.26 6.21 -1.83
C LEU A 147 -8.62 6.80 -2.18
N SER A 148 -9.49 7.00 -1.18
CA SER A 148 -10.83 7.57 -1.38
C SER A 148 -10.75 9.02 -1.83
N VAL A 149 -9.87 9.82 -1.21
CA VAL A 149 -9.59 11.21 -1.62
C VAL A 149 -9.03 11.26 -3.03
N PHE A 150 -8.08 10.38 -3.36
CA PHE A 150 -7.54 10.28 -4.72
C PHE A 150 -8.63 9.96 -5.74
N SER A 151 -9.46 8.96 -5.45
CA SER A 151 -10.51 8.50 -6.36
C SER A 151 -11.59 9.57 -6.57
N LEU A 152 -11.96 10.29 -5.51
CA LEU A 152 -12.87 11.44 -5.60
C LEU A 152 -12.28 12.59 -6.44
N ALA A 153 -11.01 12.92 -6.21
CA ALA A 153 -10.34 13.97 -6.99
C ALA A 153 -10.23 13.59 -8.47
N GLN A 154 -9.93 12.32 -8.77
CA GLN A 154 -9.90 11.81 -10.14
C GLN A 154 -11.29 11.86 -10.79
N TRP A 155 -12.35 11.47 -10.06
CA TRP A 155 -13.71 11.54 -10.56
C TRP A 155 -14.14 12.99 -10.86
N LEU A 156 -13.87 13.93 -9.96
CA LEU A 156 -14.16 15.36 -10.14
C LEU A 156 -13.39 16.00 -11.30
N TRP A 157 -12.24 15.45 -11.67
CA TRP A 157 -11.47 15.95 -12.81
C TRP A 157 -11.99 15.43 -14.16
N VAL A 158 -12.65 14.27 -14.15
CA VAL A 158 -13.18 13.62 -15.37
C VAL A 158 -14.59 14.11 -15.71
N VAL A 159 -15.37 14.54 -14.71
CA VAL A 159 -16.69 15.19 -14.85
C VAL A 159 -16.52 16.66 -15.20
#